data_AF-A0A4R1QZZ6-F1
#
_entry.id   AF-A0A4R1QZZ6-F1
#
_cell.length_a   1.000
_cell.length_b   1.000
_cell.length_c   1.000
_cell.angle_alpha   90.00
_cell.angle_beta   90.00
_cell.angle_gamma   90.00
#
_symmetry.space_group_name_H-M   'P 1'
#
loop_
_entity.id
_entity.type
_entity.pdbx_description
1 polymer ?
#
loop_
_entity_poly.entity_id
_entity_poly.type
_entity_poly.pdbx_seq_one_letter_code
_entity_poly.pdbx_strand_id
1 'polypeptide(L)'
;MNPKMSTEQENMLHNIGVVGFVALEMALYLDTHPTDREAMEYFNHYMRLKNQMTQEYANKFGPLTLSVADNSSKEWKWALQPMPWEGGC
;
A
#
# COMPACT_ATOMS: atom_id res chain seq x y z
N MET A 1 19.72 -14.90 -7.95
CA MET A 1 19.07 -13.99 -8.92
C MET A 1 17.70 -13.68 -8.37
N ASN A 2 17.47 -12.43 -7.95
CA ASN A 2 16.14 -11.99 -7.53
C ASN A 2 15.23 -11.98 -8.76
N PRO A 3 14.03 -12.59 -8.73
CA PRO A 3 13.15 -12.56 -9.89
C PRO A 3 12.75 -11.11 -10.18
N LYS A 4 12.90 -10.69 -11.45
CA LYS A 4 12.43 -9.39 -11.94
C LYS A 4 10.93 -9.27 -11.64
N MET A 5 10.53 -8.11 -11.11
CA MET A 5 9.14 -7.81 -10.79
C MET A 5 8.24 -8.02 -12.02
N SER A 6 7.05 -8.61 -11.83
CA SER A 6 6.10 -8.76 -12.93
C SER A 6 5.47 -7.40 -13.27
N THR A 7 5.06 -7.20 -14.53
CA THR A 7 4.34 -5.97 -14.94
C THR A 7 3.05 -5.76 -14.14
N GLU A 8 2.36 -6.85 -13.75
CA GLU A 8 1.19 -6.76 -12.87
C GLU A 8 1.56 -6.21 -11.48
N GLN A 9 2.65 -6.72 -10.90
CA GLN A 9 3.14 -6.29 -9.59
C GLN A 9 3.58 -4.82 -9.63
N GLU A 10 4.29 -4.39 -10.68
CA GLU A 10 4.68 -2.98 -10.89
C GLU A 10 3.45 -2.08 -11.00
N ASN A 11 2.46 -2.46 -11.81
CA ASN A 11 1.24 -1.68 -12.01
C ASN A 11 0.41 -1.58 -10.72
N MET A 12 0.25 -2.68 -9.98
CA MET A 12 -0.48 -2.64 -8.71
C MET A 12 0.23 -1.77 -7.68
N LEU A 13 1.57 -1.86 -7.58
CA LEU A 13 2.36 -1.01 -6.70
C LEU A 13 2.25 0.47 -7.09
N HIS A 14 2.33 0.78 -8.38
CA HIS A 14 2.15 2.13 -8.89
C HIS A 14 0.78 2.70 -8.54
N ASN A 15 -0.30 1.94 -8.77
CA ASN A 15 -1.66 2.39 -8.50
C ASN A 15 -1.90 2.61 -6.99
N ILE A 16 -1.34 1.75 -6.12
CA ILE A 16 -1.36 1.98 -4.66
C ILE A 16 -0.65 3.30 -4.33
N GLY A 17 0.49 3.57 -4.98
CA GLY A 17 1.22 4.83 -4.85
C GLY A 17 0.38 6.05 -5.23
N VAL A 18 -0.31 6.01 -6.38
CA VAL A 18 -1.18 7.09 -6.85
C VAL A 18 -2.32 7.35 -5.85
N VAL A 19 -3.04 6.32 -5.41
CA VAL A 19 -4.12 6.48 -4.44
C VAL A 19 -3.59 6.98 -3.09
N GLY A 20 -2.41 6.50 -2.68
CA GLY A 20 -1.72 6.98 -1.49
C GLY A 20 -1.36 8.46 -1.55
N PHE A 21 -0.91 8.93 -2.72
CA PHE A 21 -0.63 10.35 -2.96
C PHE A 21 -1.90 11.20 -2.83
N VAL A 22 -3.02 10.78 -3.44
CA VAL A 22 -4.30 11.50 -3.31
C VAL A 22 -4.74 11.60 -1.85
N ALA A 23 -4.65 10.51 -1.08
CA ALA A 23 -4.99 10.55 0.34
C ALA A 23 -4.08 11.50 1.14
N LEU A 24 -2.78 11.57 0.80
CA LEU A 24 -1.83 12.49 1.42
C LEU A 24 -2.18 13.96 1.12
N GLU A 25 -2.47 14.29 -0.14
CA GLU A 25 -2.87 15.65 -0.54
C GLU A 25 -4.15 16.09 0.17
N MET A 26 -5.12 15.18 0.32
CA MET A 26 -6.35 15.48 1.08
C MET A 26 -6.08 15.70 2.57
N ALA A 27 -5.15 14.96 3.16
CA ALA A 27 -4.74 15.20 4.54
C ALA A 27 -4.09 16.58 4.70
N LEU A 28 -3.19 16.97 3.79
CA LEU A 28 -2.57 18.30 3.77
C LEU A 28 -3.60 19.43 3.60
N TYR A 29 -4.63 19.22 2.77
CA TYR A 29 -5.73 20.16 2.67
C TYR A 29 -6.48 20.31 4.01
N LEU A 30 -6.82 19.18 4.64
CA LEU A 30 -7.55 19.13 5.92
C LEU A 30 -6.77 19.76 7.09
N ASP A 31 -5.44 19.77 7.06
CA ASP A 31 -4.61 20.48 8.06
C ASP A 31 -4.97 21.98 8.13
N THR A 32 -5.43 22.56 7.03
CA THR A 32 -5.87 23.96 6.95
C THR A 32 -7.40 24.13 7.00
N HIS A 33 -8.17 23.07 6.75
CA HIS A 33 -9.64 23.06 6.73
C HIS A 33 -10.23 21.89 7.56
N PRO A 34 -9.97 21.83 8.88
CA PRO A 34 -10.26 20.63 9.69
C PRO A 34 -11.77 20.36 9.92
N THR A 35 -12.64 21.29 9.55
CA THR A 35 -14.10 21.16 9.70
C THR A 35 -14.81 20.85 8.38
N ASP A 36 -14.07 20.75 7.27
CA ASP A 36 -14.64 20.40 5.96
C ASP A 36 -15.02 18.92 5.93
N ARG A 37 -16.33 18.66 6.05
CA ARG A 37 -16.88 17.30 6.11
C ARG A 37 -16.78 16.57 4.78
N GLU A 38 -16.88 17.28 3.67
CA GLU A 38 -16.80 16.69 2.34
C GLU A 38 -15.36 16.21 2.09
N ALA A 39 -14.37 17.06 2.37
CA ALA A 39 -12.96 16.69 2.28
C ALA A 39 -12.61 15.50 3.20
N MET A 40 -13.17 15.44 4.42
CA MET A 40 -13.02 14.28 5.31
C MET A 40 -13.61 12.99 4.71
N GLU A 41 -14.77 13.07 4.07
CA GLU A 41 -15.39 11.90 3.41
C GLU A 41 -14.57 11.41 2.22
N TYR A 42 -14.04 12.32 1.40
CA TYR A 42 -13.13 12.01 0.30
C TYR A 42 -11.83 11.37 0.78
N PHE A 43 -11.19 11.94 1.81
CA PHE A 43 -10.01 11.35 2.44
C PHE A 43 -10.29 9.91 2.91
N ASN A 44 -11.38 9.72 3.63
CA ASN A 44 -11.79 8.40 4.13
C ASN A 44 -12.07 7.40 2.99
N HIS A 45 -12.66 7.85 1.88
CA HIS A 45 -12.87 7.02 0.70
C HIS A 45 -11.54 6.51 0.13
N TYR A 46 -10.57 7.39 -0.13
CA TYR A 46 -9.28 7.00 -0.68
C TYR A 46 -8.43 6.18 0.30
N MET A 47 -8.54 6.44 1.60
CA MET A 47 -7.89 5.60 2.62
C MET A 47 -8.42 4.17 2.61
N ARG A 48 -9.75 3.98 2.49
CA ARG A 48 -10.33 2.63 2.34
C ARG A 48 -9.87 1.95 1.05
N LEU A 49 -9.88 2.67 -0.06
CA LEU A 49 -9.45 2.15 -1.36
C LEU A 49 -7.98 1.72 -1.32
N LYS A 50 -7.10 2.56 -0.77
CA LYS A 50 -5.66 2.25 -0.58
C LYS A 50 -5.48 0.97 0.23
N ASN A 51 -6.21 0.84 1.35
CA ASN A 51 -6.11 -0.34 2.22
C ASN A 51 -6.56 -1.61 1.51
N GLN A 52 -7.66 -1.55 0.74
CA GLN A 52 -8.13 -2.69 -0.06
C GLN A 52 -7.09 -3.10 -1.10
N MET A 53 -6.57 -2.16 -1.88
CA MET A 53 -5.55 -2.45 -2.90
C MET A 53 -4.26 -2.99 -2.28
N THR A 54 -3.86 -2.48 -1.11
CA THR A 54 -2.67 -2.96 -0.39
C THR A 54 -2.87 -4.39 0.12
N GLN A 55 -4.08 -4.74 0.58
CA GLN A 55 -4.41 -6.11 0.96
C GLN A 55 -4.41 -7.06 -0.25
N GLU A 56 -4.97 -6.63 -1.37
CA GLU A 56 -4.96 -7.41 -2.62
C GLU A 56 -3.54 -7.65 -3.12
N TYR A 57 -2.69 -6.63 -3.06
CA TYR A 57 -1.27 -6.77 -3.35
C TYR A 57 -0.60 -7.78 -2.41
N ALA A 58 -0.85 -7.65 -1.10
CA ALA A 58 -0.27 -8.54 -0.09
C ALA A 58 -0.62 -10.01 -0.33
N ASN A 59 -1.87 -10.28 -0.74
CA ASN A 59 -2.34 -11.62 -1.05
C ASN A 59 -1.64 -12.22 -2.28
N LYS A 60 -1.24 -11.41 -3.25
CA LYS A 60 -0.61 -11.86 -4.52
C LYS A 60 0.92 -11.92 -4.45
N PHE A 61 1.55 -10.90 -3.88
CA PHE A 61 2.99 -10.66 -4.01
C PHE A 61 3.72 -10.60 -2.66
N GLY A 62 2.98 -10.63 -1.56
CA GLY A 62 3.51 -10.47 -0.20
C GLY A 62 3.30 -9.07 0.37
N PRO A 63 3.32 -8.95 1.71
CA PRO A 63 2.90 -7.74 2.41
C PRO A 63 3.83 -6.55 2.19
N LEU A 64 3.27 -5.40 1.80
CA LEU A 64 4.00 -4.12 1.69
C LEU A 64 4.22 -3.44 3.04
N THR A 65 3.36 -3.72 4.01
CA THR A 65 3.43 -3.19 5.38
C THR A 65 3.08 -4.29 6.37
N LEU A 66 3.55 -4.15 7.62
CA LEU A 66 3.22 -5.08 8.69
C LEU A 66 1.71 -5.16 8.98
N SER A 67 0.95 -4.10 8.70
CA SER A 67 -0.50 -4.05 8.94
C SER A 67 -1.30 -5.01 8.05
N VAL A 68 -0.74 -5.45 6.92
CA VAL A 68 -1.36 -6.41 5.99
C VAL A 68 -0.63 -7.75 5.97
N ALA A 69 0.27 -7.99 6.93
CA ALA A 69 0.93 -9.27 7.05
C ALA A 69 -0.09 -10.36 7.42
N ASP A 70 -0.06 -11.45 6.66
CA ASP A 70 -0.94 -12.60 6.86
C ASP A 70 -0.49 -13.42 8.08
N ASN A 71 -1.18 -13.20 9.20
CA ASN A 71 -0.94 -13.92 10.46
C ASN A 71 -1.53 -15.33 10.49
N SER A 72 -2.29 -15.73 9.46
CA SER A 72 -2.90 -17.07 9.36
C SER A 72 -2.02 -18.05 8.57
N SER A 73 -1.04 -17.53 7.84
CA SER A 73 -0.04 -18.32 7.14
C SER A 73 0.83 -19.13 8.11
N LYS A 74 1.18 -20.36 7.72
CA LYS A 74 2.19 -21.18 8.43
C LYS A 74 3.59 -20.59 8.36
N GLU A 75 3.81 -19.65 7.44
CA GLU A 75 5.07 -18.99 7.16
C GLU A 75 4.96 -17.49 7.41
N TRP A 76 6.00 -16.89 8.00
CA TRP A 76 6.09 -15.45 8.21
C TRP A 76 6.51 -14.73 6.92
N LYS A 77 5.54 -14.58 5.99
CA LYS A 77 5.76 -14.06 4.62
C LYS A 77 6.52 -12.72 4.59
N TRP A 78 6.34 -11.85 5.58
CA TRP A 78 7.09 -10.59 5.69
C TRP A 78 8.60 -10.80 5.71
N ALA A 79 9.10 -11.78 6.48
CA ALA A 79 10.54 -12.05 6.56
C ALA A 79 11.08 -12.89 5.39
N LEU A 80 10.21 -13.49 4.58
CA LEU A 80 10.58 -14.28 3.41
C LEU A 80 10.69 -13.44 2.13
N GLN A 81 10.28 -12.18 2.18
CA GLN A 81 10.41 -11.25 1.06
C GLN A 81 11.88 -10.82 0.91
N PRO A 82 12.36 -10.57 -0.32
CA PRO A 82 13.68 -10.01 -0.53
C PRO A 82 13.80 -8.68 0.20
N MET A 83 14.79 -8.57 1.08
CA MET A 83 14.94 -7.35 1.87
C MET A 83 15.56 -6.23 1.03
N PRO A 84 15.21 -4.96 1.27
CA PRO A 84 15.73 -3.84 0.49
C PRO A 84 17.26 -3.74 0.47
N TRP A 85 17.93 -4.25 1.51
CA TRP A 85 19.39 -4.26 1.65
C TRP A 85 20.07 -5.51 1.06
N GLU A 86 19.32 -6.50 0.56
CA GLU A 86 19.89 -7.69 -0.07
C GLU A 86 20.44 -7.42 -1.48
N GLY A 87 20.23 -6.20 -2.00
CA GLY A 87 20.76 -5.78 -3.29
C GLY A 87 20.09 -6.54 -4.43
N GLY A 88 19.10 -5.90 -5.08
CA GLY A 88 18.69 -6.33 -6.40
C GLY A 88 19.82 -6.03 -7.39
N CYS A 89 20.66 -7.03 -7.68
CA CYS A 89 21.56 -7.01 -8.84
C CYS A 89 20.89 -7.68 -10.06
#